data_AF-A0A661BVH3-F1
#
_entry.id   AF-A0A661BVH3-F1
#
_cell.length_a   1.000
_cell.length_b   1.000
_cell.length_c   1.000
_cell.angle_alpha   90.00
_cell.angle_beta   90.00
_cell.angle_gamma   90.00
#
_symmetry.space_group_name_H-M   'P 1'
#
loop_
_entity.id
_entity.type
_entity.pdbx_description
1 polymer ?
#
loop_
_entity_poly.entity_id
_entity_poly.type
_entity_poly.pdbx_seq_one_letter_code
_entity_poly.pdbx_strand_id
1 'polypeptide(L)'
;MRINFFEVGKRVLALVFIFVFFVLTGAKGQSVVQSVSYIDDQVRAESFEKNTYGYKIFSSLALNNIKGLKWTYINFKGRVLIQTEQTDDGHIFAYTKLIDYSLTGEDHFRDFSIDSLLVPSALSGTLLFTDDQSVSIEVPVELLLSGGVIDLSEVNISIDSLARLRARIEVEKFVYTEKQWEVFQKKSRLINLYYAYNEILDGLIEKYRKEGIQRNQSSSRVFLAWHEISRINKYISSHEFSMNLNLEKSDPQDFLSNFNKSARLENRANTLFGQVLNLKSKSSPSGKKNYCQGLTELSVTYNKLSELHQPYIASGFNEVVRLFQDEQEFERIRQVADFYDVFTKIDSISTPQRIYDNYIKSAVKTNEVEKFVLTLDLLYNAALISNNFPEIKKSVLQNQVYAKTLDGLMSAYLHVAIMAYTAGSFDMADLYYQKAMDIYQLHQVNLEGEALSPDSFLNFIEQQVDLAYGFMSDERFQEGLRLVDQASSISSQHALDYNGSYLDSAYSIGYMGIFKEKLDSIGDLIENTKID
;
A
#
# COMPACT_ATOMS: atom_id res chain seq x y z
N MET A 1 93.20 29.08 -8.46
CA MET A 1 91.89 29.43 -7.86
C MET A 1 91.18 28.13 -7.51
N ARG A 2 91.51 27.52 -6.35
CA ARG A 2 90.85 26.29 -5.88
C ARG A 2 89.64 26.71 -5.05
N ILE A 3 88.45 26.61 -5.63
CA ILE A 3 87.20 26.79 -4.91
C ILE A 3 87.12 25.62 -3.91
N ASN A 4 87.02 25.95 -2.62
CA ASN A 4 86.91 24.98 -1.53
C ASN A 4 85.58 24.21 -1.66
N PHE A 5 85.61 23.13 -2.44
CA PHE A 5 84.50 22.18 -2.61
C PHE A 5 83.97 21.63 -1.27
N PHE A 6 84.80 21.66 -0.23
CA PHE A 6 84.46 21.15 1.09
C PHE A 6 83.45 22.01 1.87
N GLU A 7 83.42 23.33 1.66
CA GLU A 7 82.44 24.21 2.33
C GLU A 7 81.07 24.18 1.63
N VAL A 8 81.06 24.08 0.30
CA VAL A 8 79.81 23.97 -0.48
C VAL A 8 79.12 22.64 -0.18
N GLY A 9 79.88 21.55 -0.08
CA GLY A 9 79.35 20.22 0.29
C GLY A 9 78.71 20.20 1.67
N LYS A 10 79.31 20.85 2.68
CA LYS A 10 78.73 20.91 4.04
C LYS A 10 77.44 21.74 4.10
N ARG A 11 77.34 22.83 3.34
CA ARG A 11 76.12 23.67 3.28
C ARG A 11 74.98 22.97 2.54
N VAL A 12 75.28 22.24 1.47
CA VAL A 12 74.29 21.43 0.74
C VAL A 12 73.82 20.25 1.59
N LEU A 13 74.73 19.57 2.30
CA LEU A 13 74.35 18.45 3.18
C LEU A 13 73.47 18.91 4.34
N ALA A 14 73.77 20.07 4.94
CA ALA A 14 72.96 20.66 6.00
C ALA A 14 71.57 21.11 5.49
N LEU A 15 71.49 21.70 4.29
CA LEU A 15 70.22 22.05 3.66
C LEU A 15 69.38 20.83 3.31
N VAL A 16 70.00 19.76 2.79
CA VAL A 16 69.31 18.49 2.51
C VAL A 16 68.86 17.83 3.82
N PHE A 17 69.66 17.87 4.88
CA PHE A 17 69.25 17.33 6.18
C PHE A 17 68.09 18.14 6.79
N ILE A 18 68.13 19.47 6.73
CA ILE A 18 67.05 20.32 7.21
C ILE A 18 65.79 20.14 6.37
N PHE A 19 65.90 19.98 5.04
CA PHE A 19 64.77 19.75 4.16
C PHE A 19 64.16 18.35 4.33
N VAL A 20 64.98 17.31 4.49
CA VAL A 20 64.51 15.95 4.82
C VAL A 20 63.89 15.91 6.23
N PHE A 21 64.46 16.64 7.20
CA PHE A 21 63.88 16.74 8.53
C PHE A 21 62.56 17.52 8.52
N PHE A 22 62.42 18.59 7.71
CA PHE A 22 61.16 19.33 7.54
C PHE A 22 60.10 18.56 6.73
N VAL A 23 60.51 17.75 5.75
CA VAL A 23 59.58 16.90 4.98
C VAL A 23 59.12 15.70 5.83
N LEU A 24 59.98 15.17 6.72
CA LEU A 24 59.62 14.10 7.66
C LEU A 24 58.80 14.61 8.86
N THR A 25 58.94 15.86 9.29
CA THR A 25 58.11 16.46 10.35
C THR A 25 56.85 17.17 9.82
N GLY A 26 56.78 17.44 8.52
CA GLY A 26 55.65 18.12 7.86
C GLY A 26 54.52 17.20 7.41
N ALA A 27 54.73 15.88 7.37
CA ALA A 27 53.67 14.92 7.14
C ALA A 27 53.07 14.48 8.48
N LYS A 28 52.18 15.31 9.05
CA LYS A 28 51.14 14.77 9.95
C LYS A 28 50.27 13.86 9.09
N GLY A 29 50.69 12.60 8.93
CA GLY A 29 49.90 11.60 8.22
C GLY A 29 48.59 11.42 8.97
N GLN A 30 47.47 11.60 8.28
CA GLN A 30 46.17 11.15 8.77
C GLN A 30 46.30 9.65 9.08
N SER A 31 46.26 9.31 10.37
CA SER A 31 46.28 7.91 10.80
C SER A 31 44.87 7.35 10.59
N VAL A 32 44.67 6.65 9.48
CA VAL A 32 43.43 5.91 9.22
C VAL A 32 43.53 4.56 9.92
N VAL A 33 42.62 4.28 10.84
CA VAL A 33 42.54 2.98 11.52
C VAL A 33 41.25 2.29 11.11
N GLN A 34 41.37 1.01 10.74
CA GLN A 34 40.26 0.22 10.19
C GLN A 34 40.02 -1.01 11.08
N SER A 35 38.78 -1.21 11.49
CA SER A 35 38.33 -2.40 12.21
C SER A 35 37.03 -2.96 11.62
N VAL A 36 36.79 -4.25 11.85
CA VAL A 36 35.56 -4.92 11.42
C VAL A 36 34.85 -5.50 12.64
N SER A 37 33.61 -5.10 12.85
CA SER A 37 32.73 -5.65 13.87
C SER A 37 31.78 -6.66 13.24
N TYR A 38 31.54 -7.78 13.91
CA TYR A 38 30.62 -8.82 13.45
C TYR A 38 29.28 -8.67 14.16
N ILE A 39 28.20 -8.68 13.39
CA ILE A 39 26.82 -8.73 13.88
C ILE A 39 26.28 -10.13 13.59
N ASP A 40 25.73 -10.78 14.60
CA ASP A 40 25.02 -12.06 14.51
C ASP A 40 23.82 -11.99 15.47
N ASP A 41 22.74 -11.39 14.98
CA ASP A 41 21.57 -11.05 15.78
C ASP A 41 20.31 -11.70 15.26
N GLN A 42 19.37 -11.92 16.18
CA GLN A 42 18.03 -12.40 15.86
C GLN A 42 17.03 -11.24 15.98
N VAL A 43 16.57 -10.74 14.84
CA VAL A 43 15.56 -9.68 14.80
C VAL A 43 14.20 -10.33 14.98
N ARG A 44 13.55 -10.07 16.12
CA ARG A 44 12.26 -10.67 16.50
C ARG A 44 11.14 -9.65 16.36
N ALA A 45 9.95 -10.11 15.98
CA ALA A 45 8.80 -9.21 15.89
C ALA A 45 8.48 -8.49 17.22
N GLU A 46 8.71 -9.15 18.36
CA GLU A 46 8.47 -8.61 19.70
C GLU A 46 9.42 -7.48 20.09
N SER A 47 10.58 -7.31 19.41
CA SER A 47 11.48 -6.19 19.68
C SER A 47 10.98 -4.86 19.11
N PHE A 48 9.87 -4.88 18.37
CA PHE A 48 9.29 -3.69 17.75
C PHE A 48 8.05 -3.23 18.51
N GLU A 49 7.98 -1.92 18.75
CA GLU A 49 6.75 -1.27 19.21
C GLU A 49 5.67 -1.35 18.11
N LYS A 50 4.41 -1.49 18.52
CA LYS A 50 3.25 -1.76 17.63
C LYS A 50 3.09 -0.78 16.47
N ASN A 51 3.52 0.47 16.65
CA ASN A 51 3.34 1.54 15.66
C ASN A 51 4.51 1.67 14.68
N THR A 52 5.57 0.88 14.84
CA THR A 52 6.76 0.95 13.97
C THR A 52 6.58 0.15 12.68
N TYR A 53 7.30 0.54 11.63
CA TYR A 53 7.29 -0.17 10.35
C TYR A 53 7.85 -1.59 10.46
N GLY A 54 8.81 -1.82 11.36
CA GLY A 54 9.32 -3.17 11.66
C GLY A 54 8.21 -4.09 12.18
N TYR A 55 7.39 -3.60 13.13
CA TYR A 55 6.24 -4.36 13.62
C TYR A 55 5.25 -4.70 12.49
N LYS A 56 4.96 -3.74 11.59
CA LYS A 56 4.05 -3.94 10.44
C LYS A 56 4.58 -5.00 9.45
N ILE A 57 5.87 -4.97 9.12
CA ILE A 57 6.53 -5.96 8.26
C ILE A 57 6.44 -7.35 8.89
N PHE A 58 6.88 -7.50 10.13
CA PHE A 58 6.90 -8.80 10.80
C PHE A 58 5.51 -9.33 11.11
N SER A 59 4.53 -8.47 11.39
CA SER A 59 3.13 -8.88 11.51
C SER A 59 2.58 -9.45 10.20
N SER A 60 2.97 -8.87 9.07
CA SER A 60 2.60 -9.37 7.74
C SER A 60 3.24 -10.74 7.46
N LEU A 61 4.50 -10.94 7.87
CA LEU A 61 5.18 -12.24 7.77
C LEU A 61 4.53 -13.30 8.67
N ALA A 62 4.23 -12.94 9.91
CA ALA A 62 3.59 -13.83 10.88
C ALA A 62 2.23 -14.35 10.34
N LEU A 63 1.40 -13.43 9.85
CA LEU A 63 0.11 -13.74 9.26
C LEU A 63 0.25 -14.62 8.01
N ASN A 64 1.22 -14.32 7.15
CA ASN A 64 1.44 -15.08 5.93
C ASN A 64 1.94 -16.52 6.20
N ASN A 65 2.85 -16.68 7.16
CA ASN A 65 3.46 -17.98 7.47
C ASN A 65 2.65 -18.77 8.51
N ILE A 66 1.45 -18.30 8.88
CA ILE A 66 0.54 -18.91 9.86
C ILE A 66 1.28 -19.19 11.18
N LYS A 67 2.05 -18.19 11.62
CA LYS A 67 2.84 -18.25 12.86
C LYS A 67 2.40 -17.15 13.81
N GLY A 68 2.51 -17.43 15.11
CA GLY A 68 2.34 -16.39 16.12
C GLY A 68 3.45 -15.34 15.97
N LEU A 69 3.12 -14.07 16.19
CA LEU A 69 4.07 -12.95 16.11
C LEU A 69 5.33 -13.21 16.95
N LYS A 70 5.16 -13.82 18.13
CA LYS A 70 6.25 -14.23 19.05
C LYS A 70 7.32 -15.12 18.42
N TRP A 71 6.93 -15.92 17.43
CA TRP A 71 7.78 -16.91 16.76
C TRP A 71 8.32 -16.41 15.43
N THR A 72 8.01 -15.17 15.05
CA THR A 72 8.43 -14.59 13.77
C THR A 72 9.74 -13.84 13.96
N TYR A 73 10.79 -14.31 13.28
CA TYR A 73 12.13 -13.75 13.38
C TYR A 73 12.92 -13.92 12.08
N ILE A 74 13.94 -13.11 11.93
CA ILE A 74 15.02 -13.29 10.96
C ILE A 74 16.35 -13.30 11.71
N ASN A 75 17.29 -14.14 11.28
CA ASN A 75 18.66 -14.06 11.74
C ASN A 75 19.42 -13.16 10.76
N PHE A 76 19.97 -12.07 11.28
CA PHE A 76 20.76 -11.10 10.56
C PHE A 76 22.23 -11.29 10.91
N LYS A 77 23.03 -11.67 9.91
CA LYS A 77 24.48 -11.74 10.04
C LYS A 77 25.11 -10.72 9.12
N GLY A 78 26.07 -9.97 9.61
CA GLY A 78 26.75 -8.96 8.82
C GLY A 78 28.08 -8.52 9.42
N ARG A 79 28.84 -7.76 8.65
CA ARG A 79 30.10 -7.16 9.10
C ARG A 79 29.99 -5.65 8.98
N VAL A 80 30.21 -4.92 10.07
CA VAL A 80 30.31 -3.46 10.02
C VAL A 80 31.77 -3.07 9.93
N LEU A 81 32.11 -2.44 8.82
CA LEU A 81 33.39 -1.78 8.66
C LEU A 81 33.35 -0.47 9.43
N ILE A 82 34.35 -0.23 10.28
CA ILE A 82 34.51 0.98 11.07
C ILE A 82 35.90 1.53 10.76
N GLN A 83 35.94 2.76 10.24
CA GLN A 83 37.15 3.48 9.88
C GLN A 83 37.19 4.77 10.68
N THR A 84 38.24 4.95 11.47
CA THR A 84 38.45 6.19 12.22
C THR A 84 39.49 7.06 11.54
N GLU A 85 39.19 8.36 11.46
CA GLU A 85 40.07 9.37 10.87
C GLU A 85 40.17 10.55 11.82
N GLN A 86 41.37 11.11 11.95
CA GLN A 86 41.59 12.36 12.66
C GLN A 86 41.82 13.48 11.65
N THR A 87 41.07 14.57 11.79
CA THR A 87 41.25 15.77 10.97
C THR A 87 42.40 16.64 11.51
N ASP A 88 42.85 17.59 10.69
CA ASP A 88 44.04 18.42 10.98
C ASP A 88 43.87 19.32 12.23
N ASP A 89 42.63 19.63 12.58
CA ASP A 89 42.20 20.37 13.78
C ASP A 89 42.02 19.49 15.02
N GLY A 90 42.23 18.17 14.90
CA GLY A 90 42.26 17.22 16.00
C GLY A 90 40.94 16.51 16.28
N HIS A 91 39.86 16.82 15.54
CA HIS A 91 38.59 16.10 15.63
C HIS A 91 38.74 14.66 15.12
N ILE A 92 38.00 13.72 15.70
CA ILE A 92 38.04 12.30 15.34
C ILE A 92 36.66 11.90 14.82
N PHE A 93 36.61 11.35 13.61
CA PHE A 93 35.40 10.83 13.00
C PHE A 93 35.47 9.32 12.85
N ALA A 94 34.35 8.63 13.09
CA ALA A 94 34.17 7.23 12.76
C ALA A 94 33.21 7.07 11.57
N TYR A 95 33.74 6.59 10.46
CA TYR A 95 32.98 6.18 9.29
C TYR A 95 32.57 4.72 9.46
N THR A 96 31.28 4.45 9.34
CA THR A 96 30.76 3.08 9.45
C THR A 96 30.05 2.67 8.18
N LYS A 97 30.12 1.38 7.82
CA LYS A 97 29.40 0.81 6.69
C LYS A 97 29.18 -0.67 6.86
N LEU A 98 27.96 -1.15 6.58
CA LEU A 98 27.71 -2.59 6.51
C LEU A 98 28.31 -3.18 5.22
N ILE A 99 29.08 -4.25 5.37
CA ILE A 99 29.64 -5.08 4.30
C ILE A 99 29.25 -6.54 4.56
N ASP A 100 29.18 -7.35 3.50
CA ASP A 100 28.93 -8.80 3.56
C ASP A 100 27.86 -9.22 4.58
N TYR A 101 26.58 -9.09 4.22
CA TYR A 101 25.46 -9.52 5.07
C TYR A 101 24.68 -10.69 4.47
N SER A 102 24.01 -11.43 5.36
CA SER A 102 23.10 -12.51 5.00
C SER A 102 21.92 -12.53 5.96
N LEU A 103 20.75 -12.85 5.41
CA LEU A 103 19.51 -13.05 6.15
C LEU A 103 19.09 -14.51 6.04
N THR A 104 18.64 -15.08 7.14
CA THR A 104 18.04 -16.42 7.19
C THR A 104 16.85 -16.43 8.16
N GLY A 105 16.05 -17.49 8.19
CA GLY A 105 14.86 -17.58 9.04
C GLY A 105 13.59 -17.39 8.23
N GLU A 106 12.72 -16.45 8.63
CA GLU A 106 11.49 -16.12 7.88
C GLU A 106 11.78 -15.12 6.75
N ASP A 107 12.66 -15.49 5.82
CA ASP A 107 13.09 -14.68 4.68
C ASP A 107 12.24 -14.89 3.40
N HIS A 108 11.13 -15.62 3.54
CA HIS A 108 10.19 -15.89 2.47
C HIS A 108 8.80 -15.33 2.79
N PHE A 109 8.15 -14.78 1.77
CA PHE A 109 6.74 -14.46 1.76
C PHE A 109 6.04 -15.45 0.82
N ARG A 110 5.44 -16.48 1.42
CA ARG A 110 4.96 -17.69 0.73
C ARG A 110 6.17 -18.39 0.11
N ASP A 111 6.13 -18.73 -1.19
CA ASP A 111 7.22 -19.42 -1.86
C ASP A 111 8.24 -18.44 -2.50
N PHE A 112 8.13 -17.13 -2.26
CA PHE A 112 9.03 -16.11 -2.81
C PHE A 112 9.98 -15.58 -1.75
N SER A 113 11.28 -15.61 -2.05
CA SER A 113 12.29 -14.95 -1.21
C SER A 113 12.11 -13.43 -1.24
N ILE A 114 12.22 -12.82 -0.07
CA ILE A 114 12.09 -11.38 0.19
C ILE A 114 13.22 -10.88 1.10
N ASP A 115 14.31 -11.64 1.21
CA ASP A 115 15.49 -11.35 2.03
C ASP A 115 15.97 -9.89 1.89
N SER A 116 16.13 -9.40 0.66
CA SER A 116 16.54 -8.04 0.34
C SER A 116 15.60 -6.95 0.86
N LEU A 117 14.33 -7.28 1.12
CA LEU A 117 13.33 -6.36 1.67
C LEU A 117 13.34 -6.34 3.20
N LEU A 118 13.96 -7.33 3.83
CA LEU A 118 14.03 -7.49 5.28
C LEU A 118 15.37 -6.99 5.86
N VAL A 119 16.26 -6.44 5.03
CA VAL A 119 17.47 -5.76 5.51
C VAL A 119 17.03 -4.48 6.22
N PRO A 120 17.39 -4.24 7.49
CA PRO A 120 17.05 -3.00 8.19
C PRO A 120 17.62 -1.76 7.48
N SER A 121 17.06 -0.57 7.72
CA SER A 121 17.66 0.69 7.24
C SER A 121 18.81 1.13 8.14
N ALA A 122 18.62 0.95 9.44
CA ALA A 122 19.58 1.36 10.46
C ALA A 122 19.57 0.38 11.64
N LEU A 123 20.57 0.52 12.48
CA LEU A 123 20.61 -0.06 13.81
C LEU A 123 20.87 1.04 14.84
N SER A 124 20.33 0.87 16.03
CA SER A 124 20.65 1.66 17.22
C SER A 124 21.36 0.74 18.20
N GLY A 125 22.37 1.26 18.87
CA GLY A 125 23.12 0.51 19.86
C GLY A 125 24.30 1.30 20.39
N THR A 126 25.30 0.59 20.86
CA THR A 126 26.48 1.19 21.48
C THR A 126 27.75 0.77 20.76
N LEU A 127 28.51 1.76 20.29
CA LEU A 127 29.84 1.58 19.72
C LEU A 127 30.86 1.55 20.86
N LEU A 128 31.45 0.38 21.06
CA LEU A 128 32.43 0.11 22.10
C LEU A 128 33.83 0.12 21.50
N PHE A 129 34.66 0.97 22.05
CA PHE A 129 36.07 1.05 21.70
C PHE A 129 36.91 0.43 22.81
N THR A 130 37.72 -0.54 22.46
CA THR A 130 38.57 -1.29 23.39
C THR A 130 40.04 -1.06 23.06
N ASP A 131 40.86 -0.84 24.10
CA ASP A 131 42.30 -1.08 24.03
C ASP A 131 42.61 -2.50 24.51
N ASP A 132 43.87 -2.93 24.38
CA ASP A 132 44.30 -4.30 24.73
C ASP A 132 44.09 -4.69 26.22
N GLN A 133 43.62 -3.78 27.10
CA GLN A 133 43.43 -4.03 28.54
C GLN A 133 42.05 -3.63 29.11
N SER A 134 41.21 -2.84 28.42
CA SER A 134 39.84 -2.50 28.87
C SER A 134 38.92 -1.93 27.77
N VAL A 135 37.59 -1.92 28.02
CA VAL A 135 36.66 -1.06 27.28
C VAL A 135 36.95 0.38 27.68
N SER A 136 37.43 1.17 26.73
CA SER A 136 37.92 2.53 27.01
C SER A 136 36.81 3.56 26.81
N ILE A 137 35.90 3.35 25.85
CA ILE A 137 34.86 4.31 25.47
C ILE A 137 33.59 3.56 25.01
N GLU A 138 32.43 4.07 25.43
CA GLU A 138 31.12 3.67 24.92
C GLU A 138 30.43 4.89 24.30
N VAL A 139 29.98 4.77 23.06
CA VAL A 139 29.25 5.84 22.35
C VAL A 139 27.91 5.29 21.89
N PRO A 140 26.77 5.83 22.34
CA PRO A 140 25.49 5.47 21.78
C PRO A 140 25.42 5.96 20.33
N VAL A 141 25.03 5.09 19.42
CA VAL A 141 25.04 5.36 17.98
C VAL A 141 23.75 4.91 17.32
N GLU A 142 23.31 5.69 16.35
CA GLU A 142 22.35 5.26 15.33
C GLU A 142 23.08 5.18 13.99
N LEU A 143 23.23 3.97 13.46
CA LEU A 143 24.03 3.69 12.29
C LEU A 143 23.14 3.30 11.11
N LEU A 144 23.12 4.16 10.09
CA LEU A 144 22.56 3.81 8.79
C LEU A 144 23.38 2.67 8.18
N LEU A 145 22.73 1.58 7.78
CA LEU A 145 23.41 0.42 7.19
C LEU A 145 23.99 0.73 5.80
N SER A 146 23.50 1.77 5.12
CA SER A 146 24.09 2.33 3.89
C SER A 146 25.43 3.03 4.12
N GLY A 147 25.74 3.37 5.37
CA GLY A 147 26.95 4.05 5.81
C GLY A 147 26.66 5.41 6.46
N GLY A 148 27.53 5.82 7.37
CA GLY A 148 27.38 7.06 8.13
C GLY A 148 28.70 7.54 8.76
N VAL A 149 28.67 8.76 9.30
CA VAL A 149 29.80 9.40 9.99
C VAL A 149 29.36 9.74 11.41
N ILE A 150 30.15 9.35 12.39
CA ILE A 150 29.96 9.72 13.79
C ILE A 150 31.09 10.65 14.20
N ASP A 151 30.74 11.79 14.80
CA ASP A 151 31.70 12.68 15.42
C ASP A 151 32.02 12.17 16.83
N LEU A 152 33.30 11.86 17.07
CA LEU A 152 33.80 11.38 18.37
C LEU A 152 34.51 12.49 19.15
N SER A 153 34.37 13.75 18.75
CA SER A 153 35.14 14.86 19.33
C SER A 153 34.79 15.20 20.78
N GLU A 154 33.60 14.80 21.23
CA GLU A 154 33.19 14.94 22.64
C GLU A 154 33.77 13.82 23.53
N VAL A 155 34.37 12.81 22.91
CA VAL A 155 34.99 11.69 23.61
C VAL A 155 36.47 12.00 23.84
N ASN A 156 36.91 11.96 25.11
CA ASN A 156 38.32 12.10 25.46
C ASN A 156 39.12 10.85 25.04
N ILE A 157 39.53 10.79 23.77
CA ILE A 157 40.38 9.72 23.22
C ILE A 157 41.84 10.16 23.28
N SER A 158 42.70 9.42 23.99
CA SER A 158 44.15 9.71 23.99
C SER A 158 44.78 9.24 22.67
N ILE A 159 45.60 10.10 22.05
CA ILE A 159 46.11 9.94 20.68
C ILE A 159 46.97 8.67 20.51
N ASP A 160 47.65 8.20 21.56
CA ASP A 160 48.48 6.97 21.53
C ASP A 160 47.64 5.68 21.45
N SER A 161 46.32 5.75 21.70
CA SER A 161 45.42 4.59 21.69
C SER A 161 44.81 4.29 20.32
N LEU A 162 44.78 5.25 19.39
CA LEU A 162 44.07 5.12 18.10
C LEU A 162 44.57 3.93 17.27
N ALA A 163 45.88 3.70 17.21
CA ALA A 163 46.47 2.61 16.43
C ALA A 163 46.18 1.19 17.00
N ARG A 164 45.68 1.08 18.24
CA ARG A 164 45.36 -0.21 18.91
C ARG A 164 43.86 -0.38 19.18
N LEU A 165 43.08 0.61 18.78
CA LEU A 165 41.69 0.76 19.13
C LEU A 165 40.86 -0.24 18.30
N ARG A 166 40.23 -1.20 18.98
CA ARG A 166 39.27 -2.13 18.35
C ARG A 166 37.87 -1.63 18.62
N ALA A 167 37.12 -1.36 17.56
CA ALA A 167 35.72 -0.96 17.66
C ALA A 167 34.82 -2.19 17.45
N ARG A 168 33.83 -2.35 18.33
CA ARG A 168 32.73 -3.31 18.17
C ARG A 168 31.40 -2.62 18.42
N ILE A 169 30.35 -3.06 17.73
CA ILE A 169 29.00 -2.55 17.93
C ILE A 169 28.20 -3.60 18.71
N GLU A 170 27.57 -3.17 19.81
CA GLU A 170 26.51 -3.95 20.46
C GLU A 170 25.17 -3.38 19.99
N VAL A 171 24.38 -4.21 19.31
CA VAL A 171 23.10 -3.81 18.72
C VAL A 171 22.00 -3.92 19.76
N GLU A 172 21.24 -2.84 19.91
CA GLU A 172 20.07 -2.81 20.80
C GLU A 172 18.76 -2.96 20.01
N LYS A 173 18.67 -2.26 18.87
CA LYS A 173 17.44 -2.20 18.06
C LYS A 173 17.77 -2.09 16.58
N PHE A 174 16.94 -2.73 15.76
CA PHE A 174 16.93 -2.51 14.32
C PHE A 174 15.81 -1.54 13.93
N VAL A 175 16.02 -0.75 12.88
CA VAL A 175 15.08 0.28 12.45
C VAL A 175 14.71 0.04 10.99
N TYR A 176 13.40 0.05 10.72
CA TYR A 176 12.83 0.00 9.38
C TYR A 176 12.16 1.33 9.05
N THR A 177 12.33 1.78 7.82
CA THR A 177 11.75 3.05 7.35
C THR A 177 10.40 2.83 6.67
N GLU A 178 9.65 3.92 6.53
CA GLU A 178 8.40 3.93 5.76
C GLU A 178 8.61 3.44 4.33
N LYS A 179 9.65 3.94 3.65
CA LYS A 179 10.00 3.51 2.29
C LYS A 179 10.21 2.00 2.19
N GLN A 180 10.83 1.36 3.17
CA GLN A 180 10.99 -0.09 3.18
C GLN A 180 9.64 -0.80 3.34
N TRP A 181 8.79 -0.28 4.21
CA TRP A 181 7.43 -0.80 4.36
C TRP A 181 6.62 -0.69 3.07
N GLU A 182 6.69 0.44 2.35
CA GLU A 182 6.01 0.61 1.07
C GLU A 182 6.51 -0.38 0.01
N VAL A 183 7.83 -0.57 -0.10
CA VAL A 183 8.42 -1.55 -1.03
C VAL A 183 8.01 -2.97 -0.65
N PHE A 184 8.01 -3.30 0.64
CA PHE A 184 7.52 -4.58 1.16
C PHE A 184 6.04 -4.81 0.82
N GLN A 185 5.18 -3.81 1.06
CA GLN A 185 3.75 -3.88 0.73
C GLN A 185 3.53 -4.09 -0.78
N LYS A 186 4.27 -3.37 -1.62
CA LYS A 186 4.17 -3.53 -3.08
C LYS A 186 4.56 -4.94 -3.51
N LYS A 187 5.66 -5.49 -2.99
CA LYS A 187 6.11 -6.85 -3.33
C LYS A 187 5.16 -7.91 -2.80
N SER A 188 4.74 -7.82 -1.53
CA SER A 188 3.81 -8.77 -0.91
C SER A 188 2.43 -8.75 -1.59
N ARG A 189 1.92 -7.57 -1.97
CA ARG A 189 0.71 -7.46 -2.81
C ARG A 189 0.88 -8.18 -4.14
N LEU A 190 2.00 -7.96 -4.83
CA LEU A 190 2.26 -8.62 -6.10
C LEU A 190 2.35 -10.15 -5.96
N ILE A 191 2.98 -10.65 -4.91
CA ILE A 191 3.01 -12.09 -4.59
C ILE A 191 1.60 -12.62 -4.34
N ASN A 192 0.77 -11.91 -3.56
CA ASN A 192 -0.62 -12.31 -3.32
C ASN A 192 -1.43 -12.34 -4.62
N LEU A 193 -1.26 -11.33 -5.50
CA LEU A 193 -1.90 -11.29 -6.80
C LEU A 193 -1.44 -12.44 -7.72
N TYR A 194 -0.17 -12.87 -7.63
CA TYR A 194 0.31 -14.04 -8.37
C TYR A 194 -0.52 -15.29 -8.06
N TYR A 195 -0.74 -15.60 -6.77
CA TYR A 195 -1.59 -16.74 -6.39
C TYR A 195 -3.06 -16.52 -6.78
N ALA A 196 -3.56 -15.29 -6.63
CA ALA A 196 -4.93 -14.95 -7.02
C ALA A 196 -5.18 -15.17 -8.52
N TYR A 197 -4.29 -14.68 -9.38
CA TYR A 197 -4.40 -14.86 -10.82
C TYR A 197 -4.14 -16.30 -11.26
N ASN A 198 -3.32 -17.07 -10.54
CA ASN A 198 -3.19 -18.48 -10.83
C ASN A 198 -4.53 -19.23 -10.63
N GLU A 199 -5.24 -18.94 -9.53
CA GLU A 199 -6.58 -19.50 -9.27
C GLU A 199 -7.59 -19.09 -10.37
N ILE A 200 -7.55 -17.81 -10.79
CA ILE A 200 -8.40 -17.30 -11.88
C ILE A 200 -8.07 -18.03 -13.20
N LEU A 201 -6.79 -18.20 -13.52
CA LEU A 201 -6.34 -18.89 -14.73
C LEU A 201 -6.78 -20.34 -14.73
N ASP A 202 -6.66 -21.05 -13.61
CA ASP A 202 -7.09 -22.45 -13.49
C ASP A 202 -8.61 -22.57 -13.71
N GLY A 203 -9.40 -21.69 -13.09
CA GLY A 203 -10.85 -21.62 -13.31
C GLY A 203 -11.22 -21.31 -14.75
N LEU A 204 -10.54 -20.33 -15.37
CA LEU A 204 -10.76 -19.94 -16.77
C LEU A 204 -10.43 -21.07 -17.74
N ILE A 205 -9.26 -21.70 -17.58
CA ILE A 205 -8.80 -22.79 -18.42
C ILE A 205 -9.74 -23.98 -18.28
N GLU A 206 -10.16 -24.34 -17.07
CA GLU A 206 -11.07 -25.47 -16.85
C GLU A 206 -12.46 -25.22 -17.44
N LYS A 207 -13.00 -23.99 -17.29
CA LYS A 207 -14.25 -23.58 -17.92
C LYS A 207 -14.21 -23.79 -19.43
N TYR A 208 -13.19 -23.26 -20.10
CA TYR A 208 -13.09 -23.34 -21.56
C TYR A 208 -12.57 -24.68 -22.08
N ARG A 209 -11.99 -25.52 -21.22
CA ARG A 209 -11.74 -26.94 -21.50
C ARG A 209 -13.04 -27.74 -21.56
N LYS A 210 -13.98 -27.50 -20.63
CA LYS A 210 -15.29 -28.18 -20.59
C LYS A 210 -16.26 -27.67 -21.64
N GLU A 211 -16.43 -26.36 -21.73
CA GLU A 211 -17.43 -25.73 -22.61
C GLU A 211 -16.95 -25.65 -24.06
N GLY A 212 -15.64 -25.53 -24.26
CA GLY A 212 -15.02 -25.21 -25.54
C GLY A 212 -15.34 -23.79 -26.02
N ILE A 213 -14.54 -23.30 -26.98
CA ILE A 213 -14.86 -22.10 -27.77
C ILE A 213 -14.98 -22.56 -29.22
N GLN A 214 -16.20 -22.68 -29.73
CA GLN A 214 -16.47 -23.35 -31.01
C GLN A 214 -17.35 -22.50 -31.92
N ARG A 215 -17.19 -22.68 -33.24
CA ARG A 215 -17.91 -21.91 -34.27
C ARG A 215 -19.44 -22.11 -34.25
N ASN A 216 -19.91 -23.26 -33.77
CA ASN A 216 -21.34 -23.59 -33.69
C ASN A 216 -22.03 -22.99 -32.44
N GLN A 217 -21.30 -22.33 -31.55
CA GLN A 217 -21.88 -21.63 -30.41
C GLN A 217 -22.61 -20.35 -30.86
N SER A 218 -23.51 -19.84 -30.01
CA SER A 218 -24.18 -18.57 -30.29
C SER A 218 -23.16 -17.42 -30.37
N SER A 219 -23.40 -16.44 -31.24
CA SER A 219 -22.54 -15.25 -31.39
C SER A 219 -22.27 -14.57 -30.06
N SER A 220 -23.29 -14.46 -29.19
CA SER A 220 -23.17 -13.89 -27.86
C SER A 220 -22.14 -14.61 -26.98
N ARG A 221 -22.06 -15.95 -27.04
CA ARG A 221 -21.09 -16.73 -26.26
C ARG A 221 -19.67 -16.51 -26.75
N VAL A 222 -19.48 -16.45 -28.07
CA VAL A 222 -18.16 -16.19 -28.66
C VAL A 222 -17.65 -14.79 -28.29
N PHE A 223 -18.52 -13.78 -28.35
CA PHE A 223 -18.16 -12.42 -27.94
C PHE A 223 -17.83 -12.33 -26.44
N LEU A 224 -18.66 -12.92 -25.58
CA LEU A 224 -18.41 -12.93 -24.12
C LEU A 224 -17.12 -13.66 -23.76
N ALA A 225 -16.82 -14.77 -24.43
CA ALA A 225 -15.58 -15.51 -24.19
C ALA A 225 -14.35 -14.66 -24.49
N TRP A 226 -14.38 -13.88 -25.58
CA TRP A 226 -13.28 -12.96 -25.87
C TRP A 226 -13.14 -11.91 -24.77
N HIS A 227 -14.23 -11.24 -24.35
CA HIS A 227 -14.18 -10.21 -23.31
C HIS A 227 -13.68 -10.76 -21.96
N GLU A 228 -14.12 -11.93 -21.54
CA GLU A 228 -13.68 -12.56 -20.29
C GLU A 228 -12.18 -12.88 -20.31
N ILE A 229 -11.72 -13.58 -21.36
CA ILE A 229 -10.31 -14.02 -21.48
C ILE A 229 -9.37 -12.83 -21.66
N SER A 230 -9.73 -11.89 -22.55
CA SER A 230 -8.97 -10.68 -22.84
C SER A 230 -8.81 -9.83 -21.57
N ARG A 231 -9.91 -9.60 -20.83
CA ARG A 231 -9.88 -8.86 -19.57
C ARG A 231 -8.91 -9.47 -18.57
N ILE A 232 -8.98 -10.78 -18.34
CA ILE A 232 -8.06 -11.48 -17.42
C ILE A 232 -6.61 -11.33 -17.88
N ASN A 233 -6.33 -11.59 -19.16
CA ASN A 233 -4.96 -11.55 -19.68
C ASN A 233 -4.37 -10.14 -19.63
N LYS A 234 -5.18 -9.11 -19.86
CA LYS A 234 -4.75 -7.70 -19.76
C LYS A 234 -4.43 -7.30 -18.33
N TYR A 235 -5.27 -7.67 -17.37
CA TYR A 235 -4.96 -7.46 -15.95
C TYR A 235 -3.68 -8.18 -15.54
N ILE A 236 -3.51 -9.45 -15.92
CA ILE A 236 -2.28 -10.20 -15.66
C ILE A 236 -1.05 -9.49 -16.27
N SER A 237 -1.18 -9.03 -17.51
CA SER A 237 -0.08 -8.35 -18.22
C SER A 237 0.29 -7.02 -17.55
N SER A 238 -0.66 -6.30 -16.97
CA SER A 238 -0.43 -5.01 -16.30
C SER A 238 0.44 -5.10 -15.03
N HIS A 239 0.55 -6.29 -14.44
CA HIS A 239 1.36 -6.53 -13.23
C HIS A 239 2.80 -6.95 -13.54
N GLU A 240 3.10 -7.29 -14.80
CA GLU A 240 4.42 -7.73 -15.26
C GLU A 240 5.08 -8.81 -14.37
N PHE A 241 4.29 -9.82 -13.95
CA PHE A 241 4.72 -10.83 -12.97
C PHE A 241 6.07 -11.48 -13.31
N SER A 242 6.30 -11.82 -14.59
CA SER A 242 7.54 -12.48 -15.02
C SER A 242 8.78 -11.69 -14.62
N MET A 243 8.79 -10.37 -14.85
CA MET A 243 9.90 -9.49 -14.51
C MET A 243 9.91 -9.17 -13.02
N ASN A 244 8.77 -8.77 -12.47
CA ASN A 244 8.69 -8.24 -11.11
C ASN A 244 8.80 -9.31 -10.01
N LEU A 245 8.51 -10.59 -10.32
CA LEU A 245 8.71 -11.74 -9.43
C LEU A 245 9.84 -12.68 -9.89
N ASN A 246 10.48 -12.40 -11.03
CA ASN A 246 11.55 -13.23 -11.60
C ASN A 246 11.10 -14.70 -11.77
N LEU A 247 9.95 -14.89 -12.40
CA LEU A 247 9.30 -16.20 -12.55
C LEU A 247 10.14 -17.17 -13.38
N GLU A 248 11.06 -16.69 -14.22
CA GLU A 248 12.00 -17.56 -14.93
C GLU A 248 12.90 -18.37 -13.98
N LYS A 249 13.16 -17.86 -12.77
CA LYS A 249 13.95 -18.58 -11.75
C LYS A 249 13.08 -19.30 -10.72
N SER A 250 11.92 -18.74 -10.38
CA SER A 250 11.01 -19.32 -9.38
C SER A 250 9.55 -19.07 -9.76
N ASP A 251 8.90 -20.10 -10.31
CA ASP A 251 7.47 -20.11 -10.66
C ASP A 251 6.75 -21.22 -9.88
N PRO A 252 6.45 -21.01 -8.58
CA PRO A 252 6.01 -22.08 -7.67
C PRO A 252 4.67 -22.74 -8.04
N GLN A 253 3.86 -22.11 -8.89
CA GLN A 253 2.52 -22.57 -9.29
C GLN A 253 2.35 -22.72 -10.82
N ASP A 254 3.46 -22.82 -11.58
CA ASP A 254 3.44 -22.92 -13.04
C ASP A 254 2.64 -21.80 -13.74
N PHE A 255 2.67 -20.58 -13.17
CA PHE A 255 1.92 -19.43 -13.63
C PHE A 255 2.20 -19.10 -15.09
N LEU A 256 3.47 -19.11 -15.51
CA LEU A 256 3.85 -18.81 -16.89
C LEU A 256 3.24 -19.82 -17.87
N SER A 257 3.18 -21.10 -17.48
CA SER A 257 2.55 -22.15 -18.27
C SER A 257 1.05 -21.94 -18.42
N ASN A 258 0.37 -21.61 -17.31
CA ASN A 258 -1.06 -21.33 -17.28
C ASN A 258 -1.42 -20.05 -18.05
N PHE A 259 -0.62 -18.98 -17.90
CA PHE A 259 -0.80 -17.76 -18.67
C PHE A 259 -0.63 -17.99 -20.18
N ASN A 260 0.36 -18.80 -20.59
CA ASN A 260 0.52 -19.21 -21.99
C ASN A 260 -0.65 -20.07 -22.53
N LYS A 261 -1.30 -20.88 -21.68
CA LYS A 261 -2.55 -21.58 -22.06
C LYS A 261 -3.68 -20.57 -22.26
N SER A 262 -3.83 -19.58 -21.38
CA SER A 262 -4.83 -18.53 -21.52
C SER A 262 -4.62 -17.66 -22.78
N ALA A 263 -3.38 -17.28 -23.09
CA ALA A 263 -3.06 -16.55 -24.31
C ALA A 263 -3.47 -17.32 -25.59
N ARG A 264 -3.32 -18.65 -25.59
CA ARG A 264 -3.81 -19.51 -26.69
C ARG A 264 -5.34 -19.52 -26.78
N LEU A 265 -6.03 -19.53 -25.64
CA LEU A 265 -7.50 -19.41 -25.60
C LEU A 265 -7.94 -18.05 -26.15
N GLU A 266 -7.24 -16.97 -25.81
CA GLU A 266 -7.53 -15.62 -26.31
C GLU A 266 -7.38 -15.54 -27.83
N ASN A 267 -6.28 -16.05 -28.38
CA ASN A 267 -6.07 -16.10 -29.84
C ASN A 267 -7.18 -16.86 -30.57
N ARG A 268 -7.64 -17.97 -30.00
CA ARG A 268 -8.77 -18.74 -30.52
C ARG A 268 -10.06 -17.94 -30.44
N ALA A 269 -10.35 -17.33 -29.29
CA ALA A 269 -11.54 -16.50 -29.09
C ALA A 269 -11.56 -15.31 -30.07
N ASN A 270 -10.43 -14.64 -30.27
CA ASN A 270 -10.25 -13.54 -31.21
C ASN A 270 -10.54 -13.96 -32.65
N THR A 271 -9.99 -15.11 -33.07
CA THR A 271 -10.23 -15.67 -34.42
C THR A 271 -11.71 -15.95 -34.63
N LEU A 272 -12.37 -16.58 -33.65
CA LEU A 272 -13.80 -16.89 -33.73
C LEU A 272 -14.67 -15.64 -33.67
N PHE A 273 -14.29 -14.63 -32.88
CA PHE A 273 -14.95 -13.33 -32.83
C PHE A 273 -15.00 -12.69 -34.23
N GLY A 274 -13.85 -12.59 -34.90
CA GLY A 274 -13.77 -12.07 -36.26
C GLY A 274 -14.55 -12.91 -37.27
N GLN A 275 -14.55 -14.24 -37.14
CA GLN A 275 -15.38 -15.09 -38.00
C GLN A 275 -16.87 -14.81 -37.82
N VAL A 276 -17.34 -14.68 -36.58
CA VAL A 276 -18.75 -14.39 -36.27
C VAL A 276 -19.18 -13.04 -36.84
N LEU A 277 -18.35 -12.00 -36.73
CA LEU A 277 -18.63 -10.69 -37.33
C LEU A 277 -18.79 -10.77 -38.86
N ASN A 278 -18.03 -11.65 -39.51
CA ASN A 278 -18.05 -11.84 -40.96
C ASN A 278 -19.18 -12.79 -41.44
N LEU A 279 -19.90 -13.47 -40.54
CA LEU A 279 -21.02 -14.30 -40.92
C LEU A 279 -22.19 -13.42 -41.35
N LYS A 280 -22.68 -13.62 -42.58
CA LYS A 280 -23.93 -13.00 -43.07
C LYS A 280 -25.20 -13.46 -42.32
N SER A 281 -25.06 -14.29 -41.29
CA SER A 281 -26.19 -14.75 -40.47
C SER A 281 -26.81 -13.58 -39.73
N LYS A 282 -28.13 -13.47 -39.78
CA LYS A 282 -28.87 -12.38 -39.13
C LYS A 282 -28.63 -12.41 -37.62
N SER A 283 -28.15 -11.29 -37.09
CA SER A 283 -28.18 -11.00 -35.67
C SER A 283 -29.59 -11.24 -35.12
N SER A 284 -29.68 -11.78 -33.89
CA SER A 284 -30.95 -12.03 -33.23
C SER A 284 -31.12 -11.10 -32.02
N PRO A 285 -32.35 -10.61 -31.74
CA PRO A 285 -32.63 -9.82 -30.54
C PRO A 285 -32.27 -10.57 -29.24
N SER A 286 -32.46 -11.90 -29.21
CA SER A 286 -32.06 -12.74 -28.08
C SER A 286 -30.55 -12.80 -27.91
N GLY A 287 -29.78 -12.89 -29.00
CA GLY A 287 -28.32 -12.83 -28.97
C GLY A 287 -27.79 -11.51 -28.41
N LYS A 288 -28.39 -10.38 -28.83
CA LYS A 288 -28.08 -9.05 -28.30
C LYS A 288 -28.33 -8.98 -26.79
N LYS A 289 -29.52 -9.40 -26.34
CA LYS A 289 -29.87 -9.42 -24.91
C LYS A 289 -28.89 -10.29 -24.11
N ASN A 290 -28.60 -11.50 -24.59
CA ASN A 290 -27.69 -12.44 -23.92
C ASN A 290 -26.27 -11.89 -23.83
N TYR A 291 -25.78 -11.22 -24.88
CA TYR A 291 -24.47 -10.56 -24.85
C TYR A 291 -24.44 -9.42 -23.84
N CYS A 292 -25.40 -8.48 -23.91
CA CYS A 292 -25.42 -7.32 -23.03
C CYS A 292 -25.59 -7.72 -21.56
N GLN A 293 -26.41 -8.73 -21.28
CA GLN A 293 -26.60 -9.25 -19.93
C GLN A 293 -25.37 -10.03 -19.45
N GLY A 294 -24.82 -10.90 -20.31
CA GLY A 294 -23.66 -11.71 -19.99
C GLY A 294 -22.42 -10.87 -19.65
N LEU A 295 -22.22 -9.73 -20.30
CA LEU A 295 -21.04 -8.88 -20.05
C LEU A 295 -21.06 -8.30 -18.62
N THR A 296 -22.24 -7.90 -18.14
CA THR A 296 -22.46 -7.49 -16.74
C THR A 296 -22.40 -8.68 -15.78
N GLU A 297 -22.93 -9.84 -16.17
CA GLU A 297 -22.89 -11.06 -15.35
C GLU A 297 -21.47 -11.57 -15.10
N LEU A 298 -20.51 -11.33 -16.01
CA LEU A 298 -19.09 -11.64 -15.75
C LEU A 298 -18.58 -10.92 -14.49
N SER A 299 -18.89 -9.62 -14.34
CA SER A 299 -18.51 -8.84 -13.16
C SER A 299 -19.13 -9.40 -11.88
N VAL A 300 -20.41 -9.76 -11.91
CA VAL A 300 -21.12 -10.35 -10.76
C VAL A 300 -20.56 -11.73 -10.42
N THR A 301 -20.23 -12.55 -11.41
CA THR A 301 -19.64 -13.88 -11.22
C THR A 301 -18.28 -13.78 -10.53
N TYR A 302 -17.39 -12.88 -10.97
CA TYR A 302 -16.08 -12.76 -10.33
C TYR A 302 -16.15 -12.23 -8.90
N ASN A 303 -17.09 -11.33 -8.59
CA ASN A 303 -17.32 -10.95 -7.19
C ASN A 303 -17.86 -12.12 -6.35
N LYS A 304 -18.77 -12.94 -6.87
CA LYS A 304 -19.21 -14.15 -6.16
C LYS A 304 -18.06 -15.13 -5.92
N LEU A 305 -17.15 -15.26 -6.89
CA LEU A 305 -15.96 -16.09 -6.72
C LEU A 305 -15.05 -15.51 -5.63
N SER A 306 -14.85 -14.19 -5.58
CA SER A 306 -14.01 -13.57 -4.54
C SER A 306 -14.50 -13.87 -3.11
N GLU A 307 -15.81 -13.97 -2.90
CA GLU A 307 -16.43 -14.35 -1.62
C GLU A 307 -16.12 -15.79 -1.17
N LEU A 308 -15.70 -16.67 -2.08
CA LEU A 308 -15.39 -18.07 -1.79
C LEU A 308 -13.94 -18.31 -1.40
N HIS A 309 -13.08 -17.29 -1.50
CA HIS A 309 -11.64 -17.42 -1.29
C HIS A 309 -11.12 -16.55 -0.14
N GLN A 310 -9.94 -16.89 0.37
CA GLN A 310 -9.25 -16.09 1.38
C GLN A 310 -8.93 -14.68 0.84
N PRO A 311 -8.83 -13.66 1.70
CA PRO A 311 -8.72 -12.26 1.27
C PRO A 311 -7.62 -11.97 0.23
N TYR A 312 -6.48 -12.65 0.31
CA TYR A 312 -5.39 -12.43 -0.65
C TYR A 312 -5.70 -12.99 -2.05
N ILE A 313 -6.41 -14.12 -2.15
CA ILE A 313 -6.89 -14.67 -3.44
C ILE A 313 -8.06 -13.83 -3.96
N ALA A 314 -8.98 -13.45 -3.06
CA ALA A 314 -10.14 -12.62 -3.39
C ALA A 314 -9.76 -11.30 -4.07
N SER A 315 -8.58 -10.74 -3.76
CA SER A 315 -8.08 -9.50 -4.35
C SER A 315 -7.99 -9.54 -5.89
N GLY A 316 -7.46 -10.62 -6.48
CA GLY A 316 -7.37 -10.74 -7.94
C GLY A 316 -8.75 -10.90 -8.58
N PHE A 317 -9.66 -11.63 -7.92
CA PHE A 317 -11.05 -11.78 -8.38
C PHE A 317 -11.78 -10.43 -8.38
N ASN A 318 -11.53 -9.58 -7.38
CA ASN A 318 -12.09 -8.24 -7.31
C ASN A 318 -11.54 -7.32 -8.42
N GLU A 319 -10.26 -7.44 -8.81
CA GLU A 319 -9.71 -6.63 -9.91
C GLU A 319 -10.42 -6.93 -11.26
N VAL A 320 -10.74 -8.21 -11.54
CA VAL A 320 -11.39 -8.62 -12.81
C VAL A 320 -12.90 -8.36 -12.87
N VAL A 321 -13.51 -7.88 -11.78
CA VAL A 321 -14.91 -7.38 -11.79
C VAL A 321 -15.04 -6.20 -12.74
N ARG A 322 -14.03 -5.34 -12.82
CA ARG A 322 -14.02 -4.14 -13.66
C ARG A 322 -13.71 -4.48 -15.13
N LEU A 323 -14.30 -3.72 -16.04
CA LEU A 323 -13.87 -3.71 -17.43
C LEU A 323 -12.43 -3.20 -17.49
N PHE A 324 -11.60 -3.81 -18.34
CA PHE A 324 -10.25 -3.32 -18.54
C PHE A 324 -10.32 -2.01 -19.34
N GLN A 325 -9.70 -0.94 -18.83
CA GLN A 325 -9.78 0.39 -19.43
C GLN A 325 -8.77 0.53 -20.57
N ASP A 326 -9.07 -0.07 -21.72
CA ASP A 326 -8.29 0.12 -22.95
C ASP A 326 -9.14 0.28 -24.22
N GLU A 327 -8.54 0.88 -25.24
CA GLU A 327 -9.22 1.19 -26.50
C GLU A 327 -9.72 -0.07 -27.21
N GLN A 328 -8.99 -1.18 -27.11
CA GLN A 328 -9.34 -2.43 -27.78
C GLN A 328 -10.62 -3.06 -27.21
N GLU A 329 -10.83 -3.00 -25.89
CA GLU A 329 -12.06 -3.48 -25.25
C GLU A 329 -13.28 -2.73 -25.79
N PHE A 330 -13.22 -1.39 -25.85
CA PHE A 330 -14.34 -0.57 -26.34
C PHE A 330 -14.53 -0.66 -27.85
N GLU A 331 -13.47 -0.80 -28.64
CA GLU A 331 -13.56 -1.06 -30.08
C GLU A 331 -14.26 -2.40 -30.36
N ARG A 332 -14.02 -3.42 -29.53
CA ARG A 332 -14.71 -4.72 -29.65
C ARG A 332 -16.18 -4.62 -29.30
N ILE A 333 -16.52 -3.85 -28.26
CA ILE A 333 -17.93 -3.55 -27.95
C ILE A 333 -18.59 -2.82 -29.13
N ARG A 334 -17.90 -1.88 -29.79
CA ARG A 334 -18.39 -1.17 -30.98
C ARG A 334 -18.67 -2.12 -32.15
N GLN A 335 -17.74 -3.03 -32.44
CA GLN A 335 -17.94 -4.06 -33.49
C GLN A 335 -19.14 -4.97 -33.19
N VAL A 336 -19.36 -5.32 -31.91
CA VAL A 336 -20.53 -6.10 -31.50
C VAL A 336 -21.82 -5.28 -31.60
N ALA A 337 -21.76 -3.99 -31.28
CA ALA A 337 -22.87 -3.08 -31.48
C ALA A 337 -23.24 -3.00 -32.97
N ASP A 338 -22.27 -2.79 -33.85
CA ASP A 338 -22.47 -2.79 -35.30
C ASP A 338 -23.08 -4.11 -35.79
N PHE A 339 -22.66 -5.25 -35.23
CA PHE A 339 -23.23 -6.56 -35.57
C PHE A 339 -24.70 -6.71 -35.15
N TYR A 340 -25.08 -6.28 -33.94
CA TYR A 340 -26.42 -6.45 -33.42
C TYR A 340 -27.40 -5.34 -33.83
N ASP A 341 -26.93 -4.13 -34.10
CA ASP A 341 -27.78 -2.95 -34.28
C ASP A 341 -28.18 -2.69 -35.75
N VAL A 342 -27.72 -3.52 -36.70
CA VAL A 342 -28.07 -3.44 -38.15
C VAL A 342 -29.58 -3.47 -38.42
N PHE A 343 -30.38 -4.08 -37.54
CA PHE A 343 -31.83 -4.27 -37.74
C PHE A 343 -32.69 -3.66 -36.61
N THR A 344 -32.27 -2.52 -36.04
CA THR A 344 -32.90 -1.75 -34.94
C THR A 344 -34.39 -1.38 -35.11
N LYS A 345 -35.10 -1.84 -36.15
CA LYS A 345 -36.55 -1.68 -36.30
C LYS A 345 -37.39 -2.48 -35.26
N ILE A 346 -36.80 -3.41 -34.52
CA ILE A 346 -37.52 -4.27 -33.54
C ILE A 346 -37.12 -3.96 -32.07
N ASP A 347 -35.89 -3.50 -31.83
CA ASP A 347 -35.38 -3.13 -30.50
C ASP A 347 -34.75 -1.74 -30.59
N SER A 348 -35.38 -0.74 -29.97
CA SER A 348 -35.03 0.69 -30.10
C SER A 348 -33.81 1.11 -29.29
N ILE A 349 -33.30 0.25 -28.42
CA ILE A 349 -32.15 0.55 -27.54
C ILE A 349 -30.88 0.03 -28.19
N SER A 350 -29.85 0.88 -28.36
CA SER A 350 -28.54 0.45 -28.90
C SER A 350 -27.85 -0.56 -27.97
N THR A 351 -26.92 -1.34 -28.51
CA THR A 351 -26.14 -2.31 -27.72
C THR A 351 -25.38 -1.64 -26.57
N PRO A 352 -24.66 -0.51 -26.76
CA PRO A 352 -23.96 0.19 -25.67
C PRO A 352 -24.92 0.73 -24.60
N GLN A 353 -26.07 1.31 -24.98
CA GLN A 353 -27.09 1.77 -24.02
C GLN A 353 -27.60 0.60 -23.18
N ARG A 354 -27.87 -0.57 -23.80
CA ARG A 354 -28.36 -1.75 -23.07
C ARG A 354 -27.32 -2.31 -22.11
N ILE A 355 -26.02 -2.27 -22.45
CA ILE A 355 -24.93 -2.65 -21.54
C ILE A 355 -24.88 -1.69 -20.34
N TYR A 356 -24.92 -0.39 -20.60
CA TYR A 356 -24.99 0.64 -19.57
C TYR A 356 -26.18 0.42 -18.62
N ASP A 357 -27.38 0.26 -19.17
CA ASP A 357 -28.61 0.04 -18.38
C ASP A 357 -28.52 -1.24 -17.53
N ASN A 358 -27.90 -2.31 -18.05
CA ASN A 358 -27.68 -3.55 -17.31
C ASN A 358 -26.72 -3.38 -16.13
N TYR A 359 -25.64 -2.61 -16.29
CA TYR A 359 -24.73 -2.29 -15.18
C TYR A 359 -25.45 -1.47 -14.10
N ILE A 360 -26.19 -0.41 -14.46
CA ILE A 360 -26.98 0.38 -13.51
C ILE A 360 -28.01 -0.51 -12.79
N LYS A 361 -28.75 -1.34 -13.52
CA LYS A 361 -29.74 -2.26 -12.93
C LYS A 361 -29.09 -3.26 -11.97
N SER A 362 -27.91 -3.75 -12.29
CA SER A 362 -27.18 -4.68 -11.43
C SER A 362 -26.66 -3.96 -10.18
N ALA A 363 -26.16 -2.73 -10.33
CA ALA A 363 -25.73 -1.88 -9.23
C ALA A 363 -26.87 -1.58 -8.24
N VAL A 364 -28.07 -1.26 -8.73
CA VAL A 364 -29.26 -1.08 -7.88
C VAL A 364 -29.52 -2.33 -7.04
N LYS A 365 -29.57 -3.51 -7.69
CA LYS A 365 -29.83 -4.78 -7.01
C LYS A 365 -28.75 -5.15 -6.00
N THR A 366 -27.48 -4.85 -6.29
CA THR A 366 -26.38 -5.13 -5.36
C THR A 366 -26.38 -4.16 -4.18
N ASN A 367 -26.81 -2.92 -4.39
CA ASN A 367 -27.01 -1.95 -3.32
C ASN A 367 -28.12 -2.36 -2.35
N GLU A 368 -29.23 -2.90 -2.87
CA GLU A 368 -30.35 -3.42 -2.04
C GLU A 368 -29.94 -4.54 -1.09
N VAL A 369 -28.85 -5.25 -1.37
CA VAL A 369 -28.27 -6.30 -0.51
C VAL A 369 -26.95 -5.87 0.13
N GLU A 370 -26.71 -4.56 0.21
CA GLU A 370 -25.57 -3.94 0.93
C GLU A 370 -24.18 -4.38 0.42
N LYS A 371 -24.08 -4.86 -0.82
CA LYS A 371 -22.80 -5.19 -1.47
C LYS A 371 -22.15 -3.95 -2.05
N PHE A 372 -21.81 -2.98 -1.19
CA PHE A 372 -21.40 -1.64 -1.62
C PHE A 372 -20.18 -1.60 -2.55
N VAL A 373 -19.15 -2.39 -2.26
CA VAL A 373 -17.93 -2.45 -3.11
C VAL A 373 -18.26 -2.91 -4.53
N LEU A 374 -19.03 -4.00 -4.66
CA LEU A 374 -19.48 -4.47 -5.98
C LEU A 374 -20.35 -3.42 -6.67
N THR A 375 -21.24 -2.75 -5.93
CA THR A 375 -22.07 -1.68 -6.50
C THR A 375 -21.22 -0.57 -7.09
N LEU A 376 -20.17 -0.10 -6.39
CA LEU A 376 -19.24 0.90 -6.92
C LEU A 376 -18.51 0.40 -8.18
N ASP A 377 -18.09 -0.87 -8.21
CA ASP A 377 -17.43 -1.45 -9.39
C ASP A 377 -18.37 -1.55 -10.61
N LEU A 378 -19.65 -1.87 -10.39
CA LEU A 378 -20.66 -1.90 -11.45
C LEU A 378 -20.99 -0.50 -11.96
N LEU A 379 -21.07 0.50 -11.08
CA LEU A 379 -21.26 1.90 -11.45
C LEU A 379 -20.05 2.46 -12.20
N TYR A 380 -18.83 2.06 -11.80
CA TYR A 380 -17.60 2.39 -12.52
C TYR A 380 -17.63 1.81 -13.95
N ASN A 381 -18.04 0.56 -14.13
CA ASN A 381 -18.21 -0.02 -15.45
C ASN A 381 -19.27 0.71 -16.29
N ALA A 382 -20.39 1.13 -15.69
CA ALA A 382 -21.39 1.95 -16.36
C ALA A 382 -20.80 3.30 -16.82
N ALA A 383 -20.03 3.96 -15.94
CA ALA A 383 -19.35 5.21 -16.26
C ALA A 383 -18.36 5.03 -17.42
N LEU A 384 -17.53 3.99 -17.40
CA LEU A 384 -16.61 3.66 -18.49
C LEU A 384 -17.33 3.50 -19.84
N ILE A 385 -18.46 2.79 -19.85
CA ILE A 385 -19.27 2.62 -21.05
C ILE A 385 -19.83 3.99 -21.51
N SER A 386 -20.43 4.77 -20.61
CA SER A 386 -20.97 6.09 -20.97
C SER A 386 -19.92 7.09 -21.48
N ASN A 387 -18.67 6.97 -21.03
CA ASN A 387 -17.58 7.85 -21.44
C ASN A 387 -17.00 7.48 -22.81
N ASN A 388 -17.12 6.20 -23.23
CA ASN A 388 -16.60 5.71 -24.51
C ASN A 388 -17.66 5.64 -25.64
N PHE A 389 -18.95 5.82 -25.30
CA PHE A 389 -20.07 5.78 -26.23
C PHE A 389 -20.95 7.04 -26.05
N PRO A 390 -20.67 8.14 -26.80
CA PRO A 390 -21.33 9.44 -26.62
C PRO A 390 -22.85 9.44 -26.82
N GLU A 391 -23.39 8.43 -27.51
CA GLU A 391 -24.82 8.27 -27.74
C GLU A 391 -25.61 7.82 -26.49
N ILE A 392 -24.91 7.44 -25.42
CA ILE A 392 -25.54 6.94 -24.19
C ILE A 392 -26.23 8.06 -23.42
N LYS A 393 -27.50 7.83 -23.12
CA LYS A 393 -28.29 8.67 -22.22
C LYS A 393 -28.03 8.22 -20.79
N LYS A 394 -27.24 9.02 -20.05
CA LYS A 394 -26.98 8.81 -18.63
C LYS A 394 -28.28 8.88 -17.83
N SER A 395 -28.39 8.01 -16.85
CA SER A 395 -29.56 7.89 -15.98
C SER A 395 -29.32 8.62 -14.67
N VAL A 396 -30.29 9.43 -14.22
CA VAL A 396 -30.25 10.08 -12.89
C VAL A 396 -30.09 9.03 -11.77
N LEU A 397 -30.59 7.80 -12.01
CA LEU A 397 -30.46 6.69 -11.07
C LEU A 397 -29.00 6.31 -10.79
N GLN A 398 -28.06 6.56 -11.73
CA GLN A 398 -26.64 6.29 -11.51
C GLN A 398 -26.11 7.08 -10.31
N ASN A 399 -26.35 8.38 -10.28
CA ASN A 399 -25.84 9.27 -9.24
C ASN A 399 -26.54 9.02 -7.90
N GLN A 400 -27.85 8.73 -7.93
CA GLN A 400 -28.61 8.35 -6.74
C GLN A 400 -28.08 7.06 -6.10
N VAL A 401 -27.83 6.01 -6.90
CA VAL A 401 -27.28 4.76 -6.39
C VAL A 401 -25.86 4.97 -5.90
N TYR A 402 -25.04 5.71 -6.64
CA TYR A 402 -23.66 6.02 -6.23
C TYR A 402 -23.61 6.71 -4.86
N ALA A 403 -24.40 7.77 -4.64
CA ALA A 403 -24.48 8.46 -3.37
C ALA A 403 -24.96 7.55 -2.22
N LYS A 404 -26.02 6.75 -2.46
CA LYS A 404 -26.51 5.77 -1.47
C LYS A 404 -25.48 4.69 -1.14
N THR A 405 -24.71 4.26 -2.14
CA THR A 405 -23.64 3.27 -1.94
C THR A 405 -22.50 3.84 -1.10
N LEU A 406 -22.12 5.09 -1.34
CA LEU A 406 -21.10 5.76 -0.52
C LEU A 406 -21.59 5.94 0.92
N ASP A 407 -22.82 6.41 1.11
CA ASP A 407 -23.46 6.51 2.43
C ASP A 407 -23.38 5.18 3.19
N GLY A 408 -23.87 4.10 2.59
CA GLY A 408 -23.84 2.76 3.20
C GLY A 408 -22.42 2.24 3.47
N LEU A 409 -21.46 2.47 2.57
CA LEU A 409 -20.07 2.03 2.76
C LEU A 409 -19.39 2.78 3.91
N MET A 410 -19.57 4.10 3.99
CA MET A 410 -18.98 4.91 5.05
C MET A 410 -19.64 4.59 6.40
N SER A 411 -20.96 4.43 6.43
CA SER A 411 -21.68 3.93 7.60
C SER A 411 -21.21 2.55 8.04
N ALA A 412 -20.92 1.62 7.12
CA ALA A 412 -20.37 0.32 7.52
C ALA A 412 -19.02 0.45 8.25
N TYR A 413 -18.15 1.36 7.79
CA TYR A 413 -16.87 1.63 8.46
C TYR A 413 -17.06 2.33 9.82
N LEU A 414 -17.95 3.32 9.90
CA LEU A 414 -18.26 3.98 11.17
C LEU A 414 -18.86 3.02 12.19
N HIS A 415 -19.70 2.08 11.76
CA HIS A 415 -20.24 1.07 12.65
C HIS A 415 -19.12 0.23 13.29
N VAL A 416 -18.12 -0.17 12.50
CA VAL A 416 -16.93 -0.86 13.03
C VAL A 416 -16.14 0.06 13.97
N ALA A 417 -16.03 1.36 13.67
CA ALA A 417 -15.39 2.33 14.56
C ALA A 417 -16.10 2.44 15.91
N ILE A 418 -17.44 2.56 15.92
CA ILE A 418 -18.27 2.61 17.14
C ILE A 418 -18.13 1.30 17.94
N MET A 419 -18.14 0.14 17.28
CA MET A 419 -17.93 -1.15 17.95
C MET A 419 -16.51 -1.29 18.52
N ALA A 420 -15.48 -0.80 17.82
CA ALA A 420 -14.12 -0.78 18.33
C ALA A 420 -13.98 0.17 19.52
N TYR A 421 -14.65 1.33 19.46
CA TYR A 421 -14.68 2.31 20.54
C TYR A 421 -15.32 1.75 21.81
N THR A 422 -16.52 1.17 21.69
CA THR A 422 -17.24 0.54 22.81
C THR A 422 -16.49 -0.65 23.41
N ALA A 423 -15.63 -1.31 22.63
CA ALA A 423 -14.70 -2.35 23.10
C ALA A 423 -13.40 -1.80 23.72
N GLY A 424 -13.23 -0.49 23.87
CA GLY A 424 -12.03 0.16 24.40
C GLY A 424 -10.82 0.12 23.45
N SER A 425 -11.03 -0.22 22.17
CA SER A 425 -9.98 -0.31 21.15
C SER A 425 -9.89 1.00 20.35
N PHE A 426 -9.44 2.08 20.99
CA PHE A 426 -9.45 3.43 20.42
C PHE A 426 -8.63 3.57 19.13
N ASP A 427 -7.44 2.96 19.04
CA ASP A 427 -6.62 2.99 17.81
C ASP A 427 -7.37 2.39 16.60
N MET A 428 -8.16 1.34 16.84
CA MET A 428 -8.97 0.71 15.79
C MET A 428 -10.19 1.56 15.44
N ALA A 429 -10.80 2.22 16.44
CA ALA A 429 -11.89 3.15 16.21
C ALA A 429 -11.44 4.31 15.29
N ASP A 430 -10.30 4.93 15.62
CA ASP A 430 -9.71 6.00 14.83
C ASP A 430 -9.35 5.53 13.42
N LEU A 431 -8.74 4.34 13.29
CA LEU A 431 -8.40 3.77 11.97
C LEU A 431 -9.63 3.62 11.07
N TYR A 432 -10.73 3.08 11.59
CA TYR A 432 -11.94 2.85 10.81
C TYR A 432 -12.72 4.14 10.53
N TYR A 433 -12.70 5.10 11.46
CA TYR A 433 -13.21 6.43 11.24
C TYR A 433 -12.46 7.15 10.10
N GLN A 434 -11.12 7.12 10.11
CA GLN A 434 -10.32 7.73 9.04
C GLN A 434 -10.61 7.09 7.68
N LYS A 435 -10.77 5.76 7.61
CA LYS A 435 -11.18 5.09 6.37
C LYS A 435 -12.52 5.61 5.82
N ALA A 436 -13.50 5.86 6.68
CA ALA A 436 -14.78 6.41 6.25
C ALA A 436 -14.62 7.83 5.68
N MET A 437 -13.80 8.67 6.36
CA MET A 437 -13.52 10.03 5.91
C MET A 437 -12.71 10.09 4.61
N ASP A 438 -11.72 9.22 4.44
CA ASP A 438 -10.92 9.11 3.21
C ASP A 438 -11.81 8.79 2.02
N ILE A 439 -12.81 7.90 2.20
CA ILE A 439 -13.80 7.57 1.16
C ILE A 439 -14.65 8.80 0.83
N TYR A 440 -15.15 9.52 1.85
CA TYR A 440 -15.91 10.74 1.62
C TYR A 440 -15.11 11.76 0.79
N GLN A 441 -13.88 12.06 1.23
CA GLN A 441 -13.02 13.05 0.60
C GLN A 441 -12.64 12.67 -0.84
N LEU A 442 -12.34 11.39 -1.09
CA LEU A 442 -11.98 10.89 -2.41
C LEU A 442 -13.14 10.98 -3.41
N HIS A 443 -14.38 10.80 -2.95
CA HIS A 443 -15.52 10.62 -3.83
C HIS A 443 -16.48 11.82 -3.90
N GLN A 444 -16.43 12.77 -2.95
CA GLN A 444 -17.31 13.95 -2.94
C GLN A 444 -17.19 14.83 -4.19
N VAL A 445 -15.99 14.98 -4.74
CA VAL A 445 -15.73 15.83 -5.93
C VAL A 445 -16.49 15.31 -7.16
N ASN A 446 -16.71 14.00 -7.24
CA ASN A 446 -17.44 13.37 -8.34
C ASN A 446 -18.96 13.59 -8.26
N LEU A 447 -19.45 14.19 -7.18
CA LEU A 447 -20.87 14.47 -6.94
C LEU A 447 -21.20 15.97 -7.04
N GLU A 448 -20.21 16.82 -7.25
CA GLU A 448 -20.41 18.28 -7.36
C GLU A 448 -21.27 18.64 -8.58
N GLY A 449 -22.35 19.39 -8.34
CA GLY A 449 -23.27 19.84 -9.38
C GLY A 449 -24.34 18.83 -9.81
N GLU A 450 -24.38 17.64 -9.18
CA GLU A 450 -25.38 16.62 -9.44
C GLU A 450 -26.59 16.73 -8.51
N ALA A 451 -27.79 16.42 -9.02
CA ALA A 451 -29.00 16.39 -8.19
C ALA A 451 -29.01 15.14 -7.30
N LEU A 452 -28.64 15.30 -6.03
CA LEU A 452 -28.64 14.23 -5.03
C LEU A 452 -30.03 14.02 -4.40
N SER A 453 -30.27 12.81 -3.88
CA SER A 453 -31.46 12.54 -3.06
C SER A 453 -31.33 13.26 -1.71
N PRO A 454 -32.42 13.81 -1.12
CA PRO A 454 -32.36 14.42 0.21
C PRO A 454 -31.81 13.51 1.33
N ASP A 455 -31.95 12.20 1.15
CA ASP A 455 -31.45 11.19 2.10
C ASP A 455 -29.99 10.76 1.83
N SER A 456 -29.29 11.41 0.89
CA SER A 456 -27.89 11.05 0.59
C SER A 456 -27.01 11.38 1.79
N PHE A 457 -26.14 10.46 2.21
CA PHE A 457 -25.24 10.63 3.38
C PHE A 457 -25.93 10.72 4.75
N LEU A 458 -27.25 10.48 4.83
CA LEU A 458 -27.99 10.61 6.08
C LEU A 458 -27.49 9.61 7.14
N ASN A 459 -27.32 8.34 6.76
CA ASN A 459 -26.85 7.31 7.70
C ASN A 459 -25.40 7.58 8.13
N PHE A 460 -24.58 8.11 7.24
CA PHE A 460 -23.19 8.47 7.54
C PHE A 460 -23.13 9.61 8.56
N ILE A 461 -23.96 10.64 8.40
CA ILE A 461 -24.08 11.75 9.35
C ILE A 461 -24.58 11.24 10.71
N GLU A 462 -25.64 10.42 10.73
CA GLU A 462 -26.17 9.83 11.97
C GLU A 462 -25.10 9.07 12.75
N GLN A 463 -24.34 8.21 12.08
CA GLN A 463 -23.29 7.45 12.75
C GLN A 463 -22.10 8.31 13.20
N GLN A 464 -21.80 9.43 12.54
CA GLN A 464 -20.79 10.38 13.04
C GLN A 464 -21.26 11.02 14.35
N VAL A 465 -22.53 11.39 14.44
CA VAL A 465 -23.13 11.96 15.64
C VAL A 465 -23.17 10.92 16.78
N ASP A 466 -23.53 9.67 16.49
CA ASP A 466 -23.49 8.58 17.47
C ASP A 466 -22.07 8.35 18.02
N LEU A 467 -21.07 8.33 17.13
CA LEU A 467 -19.67 8.23 17.54
C LEU A 467 -19.26 9.45 18.39
N ALA A 468 -19.70 10.65 18.03
CA ALA A 468 -19.47 11.86 18.79
C ALA A 468 -20.02 11.77 20.22
N TYR A 469 -21.23 11.24 20.39
CA TYR A 469 -21.79 10.98 21.71
C TYR A 469 -20.94 10.01 22.53
N GLY A 470 -20.37 8.97 21.90
CA GLY A 470 -19.43 8.05 22.55
C GLY A 470 -18.19 8.76 23.08
N PHE A 471 -17.58 9.65 22.29
CA PHE A 471 -16.46 10.48 22.75
C PHE A 471 -16.88 11.40 23.91
N MET A 472 -18.04 12.05 23.81
CA MET A 472 -18.52 12.96 24.85
C MET A 472 -18.87 12.22 26.16
N SER A 473 -19.34 10.97 26.10
CA SER A 473 -19.61 10.18 27.30
C SER A 473 -18.35 9.78 28.07
N ASP A 474 -17.21 9.73 27.40
CA ASP A 474 -15.89 9.47 28.00
C ASP A 474 -15.12 10.76 28.29
N GLU A 475 -15.82 11.89 28.42
CA GLU A 475 -15.26 13.21 28.71
C GLU A 475 -14.30 13.74 27.62
N ARG A 476 -14.29 13.13 26.43
CA ARG A 476 -13.51 13.60 25.26
C ARG A 476 -14.30 14.58 24.43
N PHE A 477 -14.68 15.70 25.05
CA PHE A 477 -15.65 16.63 24.46
C PHE A 477 -15.15 17.34 23.21
N GLN A 478 -13.84 17.64 23.11
CA GLN A 478 -13.28 18.31 21.94
C GLN A 478 -13.32 17.40 20.70
N GLU A 479 -12.97 16.13 20.84
CA GLU A 479 -13.05 15.15 19.76
C GLU A 479 -14.49 14.89 19.35
N GLY A 480 -15.41 14.80 20.32
CA GLY A 480 -16.84 14.72 20.05
C GLY A 480 -17.33 15.92 19.23
N LEU A 481 -17.04 17.15 19.66
CA LEU A 481 -17.45 18.36 18.92
C LEU A 481 -16.86 18.43 17.51
N ARG A 482 -15.60 18.01 17.32
CA ARG A 482 -14.98 17.93 15.99
C ARG A 482 -15.78 17.06 15.03
N LEU A 483 -16.31 15.92 15.51
CA LEU A 483 -17.16 15.04 14.71
C LEU A 483 -18.52 15.68 14.39
N VAL A 484 -19.13 16.37 15.35
CA VAL A 484 -20.39 17.11 15.12
C VAL A 484 -20.19 18.23 14.08
N ASP A 485 -19.08 18.96 14.14
CA ASP A 485 -18.74 19.99 13.15
C ASP A 485 -18.59 19.41 11.74
N GLN A 486 -17.98 18.24 11.62
CA GLN A 486 -17.85 17.56 10.33
C GLN A 486 -19.21 17.08 9.80
N ALA A 487 -20.03 16.47 10.65
CA ALA A 487 -21.39 16.06 10.31
C ALA A 487 -22.24 17.25 9.85
N SER A 488 -22.17 18.38 10.57
CA SER A 488 -22.83 19.65 10.24
C SER A 488 -22.35 20.23 8.90
N SER A 489 -21.03 20.21 8.66
CA SER A 489 -20.45 20.66 7.39
C SER A 489 -20.95 19.84 6.21
N ILE A 490 -21.00 18.51 6.34
CA ILE A 490 -21.50 17.60 5.28
C ILE A 490 -22.98 17.85 5.04
N SER A 491 -23.79 17.96 6.10
CA SER A 491 -25.22 18.27 6.01
C SER A 491 -25.47 19.57 5.26
N SER A 492 -24.69 20.61 5.57
CA SER A 492 -24.81 21.93 4.96
C SER A 492 -24.36 21.94 3.50
N GLN A 493 -23.25 21.27 3.18
CA GLN A 493 -22.70 21.20 1.82
C GLN A 493 -23.68 20.55 0.82
N HIS A 494 -24.41 19.53 1.27
CA HIS A 494 -25.34 18.78 0.43
C HIS A 494 -26.81 19.20 0.61
N ALA A 495 -27.06 20.28 1.37
CA ALA A 495 -28.40 20.79 1.69
C ALA A 495 -29.36 19.71 2.21
N LEU A 496 -28.86 18.82 3.06
CA LEU A 496 -29.60 17.71 3.62
C LEU A 496 -30.50 18.21 4.76
N ASP A 497 -31.74 17.75 4.80
CA ASP A 497 -32.68 18.01 5.90
C ASP A 497 -32.39 17.02 7.05
N TYR A 498 -31.16 17.06 7.56
CA TYR A 498 -30.82 16.32 8.78
C TYR A 498 -31.42 17.07 9.98
N ASN A 499 -32.12 16.33 10.84
CA ASN A 499 -32.87 16.89 11.95
C ASN A 499 -31.95 17.73 12.86
N GLY A 500 -32.01 19.06 12.71
CA GLY A 500 -31.15 20.01 13.43
C GLY A 500 -31.15 19.80 14.94
N SER A 501 -32.23 19.25 15.50
CA SER A 501 -32.32 18.93 16.94
C SER A 501 -31.30 17.90 17.44
N TYR A 502 -30.84 16.96 16.59
CA TYR A 502 -29.80 15.99 16.96
C TYR A 502 -28.41 16.65 16.99
N LEU A 503 -28.06 17.45 15.97
CA LEU A 503 -26.82 18.22 15.97
C LEU A 503 -26.78 19.21 17.13
N ASP A 504 -27.87 19.95 17.35
CA ASP A 504 -27.99 20.93 18.44
C ASP A 504 -27.83 20.29 19.82
N SER A 505 -28.39 19.09 20.01
CA SER A 505 -28.22 18.32 21.25
C SER A 505 -26.77 17.91 21.46
N ALA A 506 -26.10 17.39 20.43
CA ALA A 506 -24.69 17.00 20.51
C ALA A 506 -23.79 18.22 20.79
N TYR A 507 -24.04 19.36 20.13
CA TYR A 507 -23.37 20.62 20.41
C TYR A 507 -23.55 21.06 21.86
N SER A 508 -24.78 21.03 22.37
CA SER A 508 -25.09 21.39 23.75
C SER A 508 -24.31 20.53 24.74
N ILE A 509 -24.29 19.21 24.55
CA ILE A 509 -23.56 18.28 25.43
C ILE A 509 -22.05 18.56 25.38
N GLY A 510 -21.47 18.67 24.18
CA GLY A 510 -20.04 18.93 24.01
C GLY A 510 -19.59 20.24 24.65
N TYR A 511 -20.29 21.35 24.39
CA TYR A 511 -19.95 22.65 25.00
C TYR A 511 -20.15 22.65 26.51
N MET A 512 -21.25 22.08 27.02
CA MET A 512 -21.47 21.97 28.47
C MET A 512 -20.36 21.18 29.16
N GLY A 513 -19.88 20.10 28.55
CA GLY A 513 -18.75 19.31 29.02
C GLY A 513 -17.47 20.14 29.13
N ILE A 514 -17.07 20.81 28.05
CA ILE A 514 -15.88 21.70 28.04
C ILE A 514 -15.99 22.81 29.09
N PHE A 515 -17.18 23.41 29.24
CA PHE A 515 -17.40 24.43 30.27
C PHE A 515 -17.25 23.85 31.67
N LYS A 516 -17.76 22.65 31.92
CA LYS A 516 -17.62 21.96 33.19
C LYS A 516 -16.16 21.66 33.51
N GLU A 517 -15.39 21.08 32.58
CA GLU A 517 -13.95 20.81 32.76
C GLU A 517 -13.15 22.08 33.10
N LYS A 518 -13.45 23.19 32.42
CA LYS A 518 -12.82 24.49 32.70
C LYS A 518 -13.18 25.02 34.07
N LEU A 519 -14.45 24.88 34.48
CA LEU A 519 -14.90 25.28 35.82
C LEU A 519 -14.26 24.44 36.92
N ASP A 520 -14.17 23.12 36.72
CA ASP A 520 -13.53 22.19 37.64
C ASP A 520 -12.03 22.52 37.77
N SER A 521 -11.33 22.77 36.66
CA SER A 521 -9.93 23.20 36.67
C SER A 521 -9.70 24.54 37.39
N ILE A 522 -10.60 25.52 37.23
CA ILE A 522 -10.55 26.78 37.99
C ILE A 522 -10.81 26.53 39.48
N GLY A 523 -11.75 25.64 39.81
CA GLY A 523 -12.04 25.20 41.18
C GLY A 523 -10.80 24.61 41.85
N ASP A 524 -10.14 23.65 41.21
CA ASP A 524 -8.91 23.03 41.68
C ASP A 524 -7.80 24.07 41.88
N LEU A 525 -7.66 25.03 40.97
CA LEU A 525 -6.67 26.12 41.13
C LEU A 525 -6.96 26.99 42.34
N ILE A 526 -8.23 27.32 42.61
CA ILE A 526 -8.66 28.12 43.77
C ILE A 526 -8.45 27.36 45.09
N GLU A 527 -8.72 26.05 45.12
CA GLU A 527 -8.49 25.23 46.31
C GLU A 527 -6.99 25.07 46.60
N ASN A 528 -6.18 24.87 45.57
CA ASN A 528 -4.72 24.73 45.72
C ASN A 528 -4.00 26.05 46.03
N THR A 529 -4.57 27.22 45.67
CA THR A 529 -4.00 28.54 46.06
C THR A 529 -4.38 29.01 47.46
N LYS A 530 -5.26 28.29 48.17
CA LYS A 530 -5.61 28.57 49.57
C LYS A 530 -4.69 27.89 50.61
N ILE A 531 -3.61 27.24 50.18
CA ILE A 531 -2.69 26.47 51.04
C ILE A 531 -1.35 27.22 51.33
N ASP A 532 -1.17 28.47 50.88
CA ASP A 532 -0.03 29.31 51.32
C ASP A 532 -0.43 30.35 52.39
#